data_AF-A0A6P5YTJ7-F1
#
_entry.id   AF-A0A6P5YTJ7-F1
#
_cell.length_a   1.000
_cell.length_b   1.000
_cell.length_c   1.000
_cell.angle_alpha   90.00
_cell.angle_beta   90.00
_cell.angle_gamma   90.00
#
_symmetry.space_group_name_H-M   'P 1'
#
loop_
_entity.id
_entity.type
_entity.pdbx_description
1 polymer ?
#
loop_
_entity_poly.entity_id
_entity_poly.type
_entity_poly.pdbx_seq_one_letter_code
_entity_poly.pdbx_strand_id
1 'polypeptide(L)'
;MLRSGIVLKNPLSYFIGDKSILQDAGLEGVKDVEALSPPPEIKENAPAQKYAGDVSYFICTRTGRGTVLLSHENLALLDPETGLPK
;
A
#
# COMPACT_ATOMS: atom_id res chain seq x y z
N MET A 1 32.30 8.18 3.68
CA MET A 1 31.56 7.23 2.81
C MET A 1 30.17 7.06 3.42
N LEU A 2 29.18 7.81 2.91
CA LEU A 2 27.83 7.90 3.47
C LEU A 2 27.06 6.62 3.20
N ARG A 3 26.81 5.79 4.22
CA ARG A 3 25.75 4.78 4.17
C ARG A 3 24.47 5.45 4.67
N SER A 4 23.69 6.00 3.76
CA SER A 4 22.33 6.47 4.04
C SER A 4 21.45 5.26 4.33
N GLY A 5 21.44 4.82 5.59
CA GLY A 5 20.48 3.86 6.10
C GLY A 5 19.11 4.52 6.17
N ILE A 6 18.27 4.29 5.16
CA ILE A 6 16.84 4.57 5.27
C ILE A 6 16.29 3.52 6.24
N VAL A 7 16.33 3.86 7.52
CA VAL A 7 15.52 3.18 8.54
C VAL A 7 14.08 3.45 8.14
N LEU A 8 13.40 2.43 7.59
CA LEU A 8 11.95 2.43 7.46
C LEU A 8 11.37 2.48 8.88
N LYS A 9 11.19 3.71 9.39
CA LYS A 9 10.52 3.98 10.66
C LYS A 9 9.07 3.51 10.49
N ASN A 10 8.71 2.43 11.19
CA ASN A 10 7.44 1.70 11.19
C ASN A 10 7.18 0.72 10.02
N PRO A 11 7.22 -0.61 10.25
CA PRO A 11 6.80 -1.61 9.26
C PRO A 11 5.33 -1.48 8.84
N LEU A 12 4.50 -0.78 9.62
CA LEU A 12 3.09 -0.50 9.32
C LEU A 12 2.88 0.55 8.23
N SER A 13 3.90 1.32 7.81
CA SER A 13 3.78 2.29 6.71
C SER A 13 3.82 1.64 5.33
N TYR A 14 4.26 0.39 5.25
CA TYR A 14 4.42 -0.35 4.00
C TYR A 14 3.10 -0.91 3.44
N PHE A 15 2.08 -1.03 4.30
CA PHE A 15 0.72 -1.42 3.92
C PHE A 15 -0.25 -0.28 4.20
N ILE A 16 -0.97 0.14 3.17
CA ILE A 16 -1.95 1.23 3.21
C ILE A 16 -3.34 0.65 2.94
N GLY A 17 -4.37 1.19 3.61
CA GLY A 17 -5.76 0.77 3.43
C GLY A 17 -6.22 -0.25 4.48
N ASP A 18 -7.03 -1.22 4.04
CA ASP A 18 -7.64 -2.21 4.92
C ASP A 18 -6.66 -3.32 5.29
N LYS A 19 -6.06 -3.18 6.49
CA LYS A 19 -5.06 -4.13 7.01
C LYS A 19 -5.66 -5.48 7.43
N SER A 20 -6.98 -5.60 7.57
CA SER A 20 -7.61 -6.90 7.89
C SER A 20 -7.39 -7.94 6.79
N ILE A 21 -7.20 -7.50 5.54
CA ILE A 21 -6.91 -8.38 4.39
C ILE A 21 -5.61 -9.18 4.60
N LEU A 22 -4.64 -8.62 5.34
CA LEU A 22 -3.41 -9.35 5.68
C LEU A 22 -3.73 -10.55 6.58
N GLN A 23 -4.61 -10.35 7.57
CA GLN A 23 -5.06 -11.42 8.47
C GLN A 23 -5.89 -12.46 7.72
N ASP A 24 -6.77 -12.02 6.81
CA ASP A 24 -7.54 -12.91 5.92
C ASP A 24 -6.61 -13.80 5.07
N ALA A 25 -5.42 -13.29 4.72
CA ALA A 25 -4.38 -14.01 3.99
C ALA A 25 -3.41 -14.80 4.90
N GLY A 26 -3.62 -14.82 6.21
CA GLY A 26 -2.74 -15.49 7.18
C GLY A 26 -1.39 -14.80 7.40
N LEU A 27 -1.31 -13.49 7.13
CA LEU A 27 -0.11 -12.68 7.26
C LEU A 27 -0.24 -11.74 8.48
N GLU A 28 0.73 -11.81 9.39
CA GLU A 28 0.81 -10.96 10.57
C GLU A 28 1.61 -9.67 10.32
N GLY A 29 2.45 -9.64 9.27
CA GLY A 29 3.12 -8.42 8.84
C GLY A 29 4.05 -8.53 7.62
N VAL A 30 4.90 -7.50 7.44
CA VAL A 30 5.83 -7.38 6.29
C VAL A 30 6.74 -8.61 6.16
N LYS A 31 7.19 -9.15 7.29
CA LYS A 31 8.08 -10.32 7.33
C LYS A 31 7.44 -11.53 6.66
N ASP A 32 6.13 -11.71 6.82
CA ASP A 32 5.42 -12.84 6.23
C ASP A 32 5.28 -12.66 4.72
N VAL A 33 5.11 -11.42 4.24
CA VAL A 33 5.09 -11.09 2.81
C VAL A 33 6.46 -11.32 2.15
N GLU A 34 7.54 -10.96 2.82
CA GLU A 34 8.90 -11.24 2.34
C GLU A 34 9.21 -12.74 2.34
N ALA A 35 8.63 -13.48 3.29
CA ALA A 35 8.77 -14.94 3.40
C ALA A 35 7.85 -15.73 2.46
N LEU A 36 6.89 -15.08 1.78
CA LEU A 36 6.00 -15.74 0.82
C LEU A 36 6.80 -16.39 -0.30
N SER A 37 6.63 -17.70 -0.43
CA SER A 37 7.16 -18.43 -1.57
C SER A 37 6.43 -18.01 -2.85
N PRO A 38 7.14 -17.90 -3.97
CA PRO A 38 6.50 -17.66 -5.25
C PRO A 38 5.52 -18.81 -5.57
N PRO A 39 4.36 -18.50 -6.19
CA PRO A 39 3.39 -19.52 -6.57
C PRO A 39 4.02 -20.61 -7.44
N PRO A 40 3.59 -21.88 -7.28
CA PRO A 40 4.16 -23.02 -8.01
C PRO A 40 4.03 -22.87 -9.54
N GLU A 41 3.05 -22.11 -10.03
CA GLU A 41 2.82 -21.81 -11.44
C GLU A 41 3.93 -20.96 -12.09
N ILE A 42 4.77 -20.28 -11.29
CA ILE A 42 5.78 -19.30 -11.75
C ILE A 42 7.21 -19.88 -11.74
N LYS A 43 7.40 -21.13 -11.28
CA LYS A 43 8.72 -21.72 -11.00
C LYS A 43 9.69 -21.81 -12.18
N GLU A 44 9.24 -21.69 -13.43
CA GLU A 44 10.11 -21.84 -14.60
C GLU A 44 10.61 -20.53 -15.25
N ASN A 45 9.96 -19.38 -15.07
CA ASN A 45 10.22 -18.22 -15.94
C ASN A 45 10.38 -16.84 -15.28
N ALA A 46 10.28 -16.70 -13.95
CA ALA A 46 10.54 -15.42 -13.29
C ALA A 46 11.97 -15.35 -12.75
N PRO A 47 12.68 -14.20 -12.88
CA PRO A 47 13.91 -13.99 -12.14
C PRO A 47 13.57 -14.05 -10.64
N ALA A 48 14.04 -15.11 -9.98
CA ALA A 48 13.69 -15.45 -8.60
C ALA A 48 14.17 -14.43 -7.54
N GLN A 49 14.87 -13.37 -7.96
CA GLN A 49 15.52 -12.44 -7.07
C GLN A 49 14.71 -11.15 -6.97
N LYS A 50 13.99 -11.00 -5.85
CA LYS A 50 13.41 -9.73 -5.42
C LYS A 50 14.52 -8.91 -4.75
N TYR A 51 14.70 -7.66 -5.16
CA TYR A 51 15.62 -6.73 -4.52
C TYR A 51 14.88 -5.82 -3.53
N ALA A 52 15.55 -5.48 -2.44
CA ALA A 52 15.01 -4.51 -1.48
C ALA A 52 14.77 -3.17 -2.18
N GLY A 53 13.51 -2.70 -2.15
CA GLY A 53 13.10 -1.47 -2.82
C GLY A 53 12.38 -1.66 -4.17
N ASP A 54 12.26 -2.90 -4.68
CA ASP A 54 11.48 -3.17 -5.90
C ASP A 54 9.99 -2.83 -5.74
N VAL A 55 9.48 -2.92 -4.51
CA VAL A 55 8.12 -2.54 -4.14
C VAL A 55 8.18 -1.48 -3.06
N SER A 56 7.58 -0.32 -3.33
CA SER A 56 7.55 0.82 -2.40
C SER A 56 6.53 0.66 -1.27
N TYR A 57 5.37 0.10 -1.57
CA TYR A 57 4.29 -0.19 -0.62
C TYR A 57 3.21 -1.05 -1.28
N PHE A 58 2.34 -1.63 -0.46
CA PHE A 58 1.15 -2.37 -0.86
C PHE A 58 -0.12 -1.60 -0.49
N ILE A 59 -1.12 -1.65 -1.36
CA ILE A 59 -2.47 -1.12 -1.08
C ILE A 59 -3.41 -2.31 -0.87
N CYS A 60 -3.98 -2.39 0.31
CA CYS A 60 -4.99 -3.38 0.66
C CYS A 60 -6.37 -2.72 0.57
N THR A 61 -7.25 -3.20 -0.31
CA THR A 61 -8.58 -2.62 -0.51
C THR A 61 -9.60 -3.69 -0.86
N ARG A 62 -10.88 -3.39 -0.60
CA ARG A 62 -12.03 -4.25 -0.94
C ARG A 62 -12.83 -3.64 -2.09
N THR A 63 -13.65 -4.46 -2.74
CA THR A 63 -14.55 -3.99 -3.80
C THR A 63 -15.42 -2.83 -3.30
N GLY A 64 -15.38 -1.72 -4.03
CA GLY A 64 -16.06 -0.48 -3.65
C GLY A 64 -17.52 -0.41 -4.10
N ARG A 65 -18.25 0.58 -3.55
CA ARG A 65 -19.67 0.84 -3.85
C ARG A 65 -19.93 1.77 -5.05
N GLY A 66 -18.88 2.25 -5.72
CA GLY A 66 -18.98 3.27 -6.76
C GLY A 66 -18.87 4.70 -6.24
N THR A 67 -19.19 5.68 -7.10
CA THR A 67 -19.09 7.11 -6.78
C THR A 67 -20.21 7.57 -5.86
N VAL A 68 -19.92 8.56 -5.01
CA VAL A 68 -20.89 9.14 -4.07
C VAL A 68 -20.71 10.65 -4.02
N LEU A 69 -21.82 11.39 -4.01
CA LEU A 69 -21.81 12.82 -3.79
C LEU A 69 -21.44 13.13 -2.34
N LEU A 70 -20.38 13.93 -2.14
CA LEU A 70 -20.02 14.46 -0.84
C LEU A 70 -20.74 15.79 -0.64
N SER A 71 -21.80 15.79 0.15
CA SER A 71 -22.63 16.99 0.39
C SER A 71 -22.02 17.96 1.41
N HIS A 72 -20.95 17.57 2.11
CA HIS A 72 -20.34 18.40 3.15
C HIS A 72 -19.29 19.34 2.56
N GLU A 73 -19.47 20.65 2.74
CA GLU A 73 -18.59 21.71 2.19
C GLU A 73 -17.16 21.68 2.75
N ASN A 74 -16.95 21.11 3.94
CA ASN A 74 -15.61 20.93 4.51
C ASN A 74 -14.76 19.92 3.74
N LEU A 75 -15.38 19.03 2.97
CA LEU A 75 -14.71 18.08 2.08
C LEU A 75 -14.51 18.64 0.66
N ALA A 76 -15.06 19.82 0.37
CA ALA A 76 -14.84 20.49 -0.90
C ALA A 76 -13.39 20.95 -1.00
N LEU A 77 -12.75 20.61 -2.14
CA LEU A 77 -11.35 20.93 -2.42
C LEU A 77 -11.14 22.37 -2.91
N LEU A 78 -12.22 23.06 -3.27
CA LEU A 78 -12.19 24.45 -3.74
C LEU A 78 -12.80 25.36 -2.68
N ASP A 79 -12.20 26.53 -2.55
CA ASP A 79 -12.75 27.64 -1.77
C ASP A 79 -14.02 28.16 -2.46
N PRO A 80 -15.14 28.32 -1.73
CA PRO A 80 -16.42 28.67 -2.34
C PRO A 80 -16.50 30.13 -2.81
N GLU A 81 -15.65 31.02 -2.30
CA GLU A 81 -15.67 32.45 -2.66
C GLU A 81 -14.78 32.73 -3.88
N THR A 82 -13.59 32.14 -3.90
CA THR A 82 -12.57 32.38 -4.93
C THR A 82 -12.57 31.33 -6.04
N GLY A 83 -13.13 30.15 -5.77
CA GLY A 83 -13.09 28.99 -6.69
C GLY A 83 -11.70 28.36 -6.84
N LEU A 84 -10.72 28.77 -6.02
CA LEU A 84 -9.35 28.28 -6.06
C LEU A 84 -9.17 27.07 -5.12
N PRO A 85 -8.13 26.24 -5.31
CA PRO A 85 -7.79 25.18 -4.36
C PRO A 85 -7.65 25.71 -2.93
N LYS A 86 -8.28 25.02 -1.98
CA LYS A 86 -8.09 25.28 -0.55
C LYS A 86 -6.68 24.93 -0.09
#